data_AF-A0AAV0CSM8-F1
#
_entry.id   AF-A0AAV0CSM8-F1
#
_cell.length_a   1.000
_cell.length_b   1.000
_cell.length_c   1.000
_cell.angle_alpha   90.00
_cell.angle_beta   90.00
_cell.angle_gamma   90.00
#
_symmetry.space_group_name_H-M   'P 1'
#
loop_
_entity.id
_entity.type
_entity.pdbx_description
1 polymer ?
#
loop_
_entity_poly.entity_id
_entity_poly.type
_entity_poly.pdbx_seq_one_letter_code
_entity_poly.pdbx_strand_id
1 'polypeptide(L)'
;MTTYSPQFLGIQSAWTQEGGDKNAGEGVVIGFVDTGINPSHPSFAYDPTHPFSSDISHFSGDCETGPMFHESACNGKIVSARFFAAGAQAAANLNASYDI
;
A
#
# COMPACT_ATOMS: atom_id res chain seq x y z
N MET A 1 -2.52 -0.81 14.77
CA MET A 1 -2.74 0.66 14.89
C MET A 1 -1.45 1.31 15.37
N THR A 2 -1.07 2.45 14.80
CA THR A 2 0.14 3.23 15.14
C THR A 2 -0.21 4.52 15.88
N THR A 3 -0.98 4.43 16.97
CA THR A 3 -1.50 5.61 17.70
C THR A 3 -0.42 6.43 18.40
N TYR A 4 0.66 5.79 18.85
CA TYR A 4 1.67 6.43 19.71
C TYR A 4 3.06 6.49 19.08
N SER A 5 3.42 5.55 18.20
CA SER A 5 4.77 5.48 17.62
C SER A 5 5.20 6.78 16.90
N PRO A 6 4.33 7.52 16.17
CA PRO A 6 4.73 8.82 15.62
C PRO A 6 5.22 9.82 16.67
N GLN A 7 4.52 9.90 17.81
CA GLN A 7 4.88 10.79 18.91
C GLN A 7 6.16 10.35 19.60
N PHE A 8 6.29 9.05 19.87
CA PHE A 8 7.51 8.49 20.46
C PHE A 8 8.75 8.77 19.60
N LEU A 9 8.61 8.69 18.27
CA LEU A 9 9.68 8.96 17.31
C LEU A 9 9.87 10.45 17.01
N GLY A 10 8.98 11.33 17.47
CA GLY A 10 9.07 12.78 17.26
C GLY A 10 8.88 13.24 15.81
N ILE A 11 8.16 12.47 14.97
CA ILE A 11 8.08 12.72 13.52
C ILE A 11 7.15 13.90 13.14
N GLN A 12 6.45 14.48 14.10
CA GLN A 12 5.51 15.59 13.88
C GLN A 12 6.18 16.79 13.20
N SER A 13 7.44 17.07 13.54
CA SER A 13 8.20 18.17 12.94
C SER A 13 8.50 17.95 11.46
N ALA A 14 8.77 16.70 11.06
CA ALA A 14 8.96 16.33 9.66
C ALA A 14 7.65 16.44 8.89
N TRP A 15 6.56 15.90 9.42
CA TRP A 15 5.25 16.03 8.77
C TRP A 15 4.80 17.47 8.59
N THR A 16 5.06 18.34 9.56
CA THR A 16 4.72 19.77 9.45
C THR A 16 5.44 20.45 8.28
N GLN A 17 6.67 20.04 7.99
CA GLN A 17 7.44 20.57 6.85
C GLN A 17 6.95 20.02 5.51
N GLU A 18 6.49 18.77 5.50
CA GLU A 18 6.04 18.02 4.31
C GLU A 18 4.52 18.13 4.06
N GLY A 19 3.88 19.23 4.48
CA GLY A 19 2.47 19.49 4.16
C GLY A 19 1.44 18.91 5.14
N GLY A 20 1.88 18.47 6.32
CA GLY A 20 1.04 17.92 7.39
C GLY A 20 0.98 16.40 7.39
N ASP A 21 0.40 15.81 8.44
CA ASP A 21 0.27 14.37 8.62
C ASP A 21 -0.53 13.65 7.51
N LYS A 22 -1.42 14.38 6.83
CA LYS A 22 -2.20 13.85 5.68
C LYS A 22 -1.42 13.81 4.36
N ASN A 23 -0.52 14.77 4.14
CA ASN A 23 0.16 14.95 2.85
C ASN A 23 1.65 14.57 2.91
N ALA A 24 2.19 14.32 4.11
CA ALA A 24 3.58 13.91 4.26
C ALA A 24 3.84 12.59 3.51
N GLY A 25 4.77 12.64 2.55
CA GLY A 25 5.09 11.51 1.67
C GLY A 25 4.24 11.42 0.40
N GLU A 26 3.35 12.39 0.16
CA GLU A 26 2.65 12.52 -1.11
C GLU A 26 3.66 12.65 -2.28
N GLY A 27 3.38 11.99 -3.40
CA GLY A 27 4.30 11.90 -4.55
C GLY A 27 5.36 10.80 -4.45
N VAL A 28 5.46 10.10 -3.31
CA VAL A 28 6.37 8.97 -3.12
C VAL A 28 5.60 7.65 -3.13
N VAL A 29 6.02 6.71 -3.96
CA VAL A 29 5.49 5.34 -3.98
C VAL A 29 6.43 4.42 -3.20
N ILE A 30 5.89 3.75 -2.18
CA ILE A 30 6.65 2.78 -1.35
C ILE A 30 6.20 1.37 -1.73
N GLY A 31 7.13 0.58 -2.25
CA GLY A 31 6.91 -0.84 -2.52
C GLY A 31 7.13 -1.71 -1.28
N PHE A 32 6.17 -2.57 -0.97
CA PHE A 32 6.28 -3.58 0.08
C PHE A 32 6.41 -4.97 -0.56
N VAL A 33 7.46 -5.71 -0.21
CA VAL A 33 7.62 -7.12 -0.57
C VAL A 33 7.26 -7.94 0.67
N ASP A 34 6.04 -8.46 0.70
CA ASP A 34 5.44 -9.12 1.85
C ASP A 34 4.52 -10.26 1.37
N THR A 35 3.80 -10.89 2.28
CA THR A 35 2.86 -12.00 2.01
C THR A 35 1.56 -11.55 1.35
N GLY A 36 1.30 -10.25 1.30
CA GLY A 36 0.12 -9.67 0.65
C GLY A 36 -0.39 -8.44 1.37
N ILE A 37 -1.65 -8.10 1.12
CA ILE A 37 -2.33 -6.93 1.68
C ILE A 37 -3.82 -7.21 1.82
N ASN A 38 -4.45 -6.65 2.85
CA ASN A 38 -5.91 -6.56 2.93
C ASN A 38 -6.35 -5.18 2.40
N PRO A 39 -6.83 -5.07 1.13
CA PRO A 39 -7.14 -3.79 0.53
C PRO A 39 -8.37 -3.10 1.13
N SER A 40 -9.21 -3.84 1.86
CA SER A 40 -10.41 -3.29 2.51
C SER A 40 -10.14 -2.58 3.84
N HIS A 41 -8.91 -2.66 4.36
CA HIS A 41 -8.58 -2.08 5.66
C HIS A 41 -8.61 -0.53 5.61
N PRO A 42 -9.17 0.17 6.63
CA PRO A 42 -9.31 1.63 6.61
C PRO A 42 -8.02 2.44 6.42
N SER A 43 -6.86 1.87 6.77
CA SER A 43 -5.55 2.51 6.50
C SER A 43 -5.21 2.65 5.02
N PHE A 44 -5.90 1.91 4.15
CA PHE A 44 -5.78 1.99 2.69
C PHE A 44 -6.99 2.67 2.03
N ALA A 45 -7.87 3.30 2.82
CA ALA A 45 -8.97 4.06 2.28
C ALA A 45 -8.45 5.22 1.42
N TYR A 46 -9.12 5.44 0.30
CA TYR A 46 -8.87 6.56 -0.59
C TYR A 46 -10.16 7.36 -0.74
N ASP A 47 -10.05 8.68 -0.63
CA ASP A 47 -11.15 9.59 -0.87
C ASP A 47 -11.00 10.21 -2.27
N PRO A 48 -11.80 9.79 -3.26
CA PRO A 48 -11.72 10.32 -4.61
C PRO A 48 -12.14 11.80 -4.71
N THR A 49 -12.79 12.36 -3.69
CA THR A 49 -13.16 13.79 -3.65
C THR A 49 -12.00 14.68 -3.18
N HIS A 50 -11.00 14.09 -2.51
CA HIS A 50 -9.78 14.75 -2.08
C HIS A 50 -8.57 13.95 -2.59
N PRO A 51 -8.35 13.89 -3.91
CA PRO A 51 -7.24 13.14 -4.49
C PRO A 51 -5.90 13.74 -4.07
N PHE A 52 -4.86 12.91 -4.07
CA PHE A 52 -3.49 13.40 -3.99
C PHE A 52 -3.20 14.30 -5.22
N SER A 53 -2.55 15.42 -4.98
CA SER A 53 -2.17 16.45 -5.95
C SER A 53 -0.82 16.17 -6.64
N SER A 54 0.03 15.35 -6.03
CA SER A 54 1.35 15.01 -6.57
C SER A 54 1.28 14.22 -7.87
N ASP A 55 2.17 14.55 -8.80
CA ASP A 55 2.32 13.82 -10.05
C ASP A 55 3.14 12.54 -9.86
N ILE A 56 2.45 11.39 -9.91
CA ILE A 56 3.05 10.06 -9.91
C ILE A 56 3.09 9.43 -11.32
N SER A 57 2.95 10.21 -12.40
CA SER A 57 2.97 9.72 -13.78
C SER A 57 4.26 8.99 -14.17
N HIS A 58 5.34 9.23 -13.43
CA HIS A 58 6.61 8.52 -13.57
C HIS A 58 6.56 7.08 -13.04
N PHE A 59 5.59 6.75 -12.18
CA PHE A 59 5.38 5.40 -11.69
C PHE A 59 4.55 4.60 -12.68
N SER A 60 5.07 3.44 -13.08
CA SER A 60 4.36 2.47 -13.90
C SER A 60 4.36 1.14 -13.16
N GLY A 61 3.17 0.65 -12.83
CA GLY A 61 2.95 -0.62 -12.16
C GLY A 61 1.60 -1.21 -12.56
N ASP A 62 1.45 -2.50 -12.33
CA ASP A 62 0.22 -3.23 -12.63
C ASP A 62 -0.62 -3.41 -11.36
N CYS A 63 -1.93 -3.53 -11.53
CA CYS A 63 -2.84 -3.99 -10.51
C CYS A 63 -3.36 -5.37 -10.90
N GLU A 64 -2.66 -6.42 -10.48
CA GLU A 64 -3.05 -7.79 -10.75
C GLU A 64 -4.27 -8.17 -9.92
N THR A 65 -5.28 -8.75 -10.57
CA THR A 65 -6.48 -9.25 -9.89
C THR A 65 -6.30 -10.69 -9.44
N GLY A 66 -7.06 -11.08 -8.43
CA GLY A 66 -7.05 -12.44 -7.88
C GLY A 66 -8.35 -12.74 -7.12
N PRO A 67 -8.51 -13.97 -6.60
CA PRO A 67 -9.75 -14.44 -5.99
C PRO A 67 -10.29 -13.55 -4.86
N MET A 68 -9.43 -12.84 -4.13
CA MET A 68 -9.78 -11.92 -3.04
C MET A 68 -9.26 -10.49 -3.26
N PHE A 69 -8.84 -10.17 -4.50
CA PHE A 69 -8.27 -8.89 -4.87
C PHE A 69 -8.88 -8.44 -6.20
N HIS A 70 -9.96 -7.66 -6.13
CA HIS A 70 -10.66 -7.14 -7.30
C HIS A 70 -9.92 -5.95 -7.92
N GLU A 71 -10.24 -5.56 -9.15
CA GLU A 71 -9.58 -4.42 -9.84
C GLU A 71 -9.68 -3.11 -9.03
N SER A 72 -10.78 -2.94 -8.28
CA SER A 72 -11.06 -1.78 -7.44
C SER A 72 -10.24 -1.75 -6.14
N ALA A 73 -9.47 -2.79 -5.85
CA ALA A 73 -8.58 -2.83 -4.70
C ALA A 73 -7.38 -1.88 -4.86
N CYS A 74 -6.91 -1.65 -6.09
CA CYS A 74 -6.10 -0.48 -6.38
C CYS A 74 -7.01 0.73 -6.52
N ASN A 75 -7.01 1.58 -5.51
CA ASN A 75 -8.03 2.60 -5.32
C ASN A 75 -7.47 4.02 -5.30
N GLY A 76 -6.17 4.22 -5.57
CA GLY A 76 -5.49 5.52 -5.47
C GLY A 76 -4.58 5.64 -4.24
N LYS A 77 -4.88 4.91 -3.14
CA LYS A 77 -3.92 4.71 -2.04
C LYS A 77 -3.03 3.50 -2.31
N ILE A 78 -3.64 2.39 -2.75
CA ILE A 78 -2.92 1.27 -3.36
C ILE A 78 -2.86 1.56 -4.86
N VAL A 79 -1.65 1.81 -5.38
CA VAL A 79 -1.44 2.23 -6.79
C VAL A 79 -0.91 1.10 -7.67
N SER A 80 -0.43 0.00 -7.08
CA SER A 80 -0.03 -1.22 -7.76
C SER A 80 -0.07 -2.39 -6.78
N ALA A 81 -0.37 -3.57 -7.30
CA ALA A 81 -0.35 -4.83 -6.56
C ALA A 81 0.01 -5.96 -7.52
N ARG A 82 1.00 -6.78 -7.14
CA ARG A 82 1.45 -7.95 -7.90
C ARG A 82 1.76 -9.09 -6.94
N PHE A 83 1.65 -10.33 -7.42
CA PHE A 83 2.05 -11.49 -6.64
C PHE A 83 2.96 -12.42 -7.43
N PHE A 84 3.98 -12.97 -6.76
CA PHE A 84 4.99 -13.82 -7.38
C PHE A 84 4.92 -15.26 -6.85
N ALA A 85 3.71 -15.75 -6.60
CA ALA A 85 3.48 -17.06 -5.97
C ALA A 85 4.01 -18.23 -6.81
N ALA A 86 4.04 -18.11 -8.14
CA ALA A 86 4.56 -19.16 -9.03
C ALA A 86 6.01 -19.54 -8.71
N GLY A 87 6.87 -18.56 -8.38
CA GLY A 87 8.25 -18.83 -7.99
C GLY A 87 8.34 -19.58 -6.66
N ALA A 88 7.50 -19.21 -5.68
CA ALA A 88 7.46 -19.88 -4.38
C ALA A 88 6.89 -21.31 -4.49
N GLN A 89 5.85 -21.51 -5.30
CA GLN A 89 5.27 -22.83 -5.59
C GLN A 89 6.26 -23.76 -6.32
N ALA A 90 7.13 -23.21 -7.16
CA ALA A 90 8.19 -23.99 -7.80
C ALA A 90 9.28 -24.43 -6.82
N ALA A 91 9.51 -23.67 -5.75
CA ALA A 91 10.53 -23.95 -4.74
C ALA A 91 10.03 -24.85 -3.59
N ALA A 92 8.74 -24.82 -3.27
CA ALA A 92 8.14 -25.59 -2.18
C ALA A 92 6.65 -25.88 -2.41
N ASN A 93 6.14 -26.95 -1.79
CA ASN A 93 4.69 -27.20 -1.72
C ASN A 93 4.06 -26.22 -0.74
N LEU A 94 3.38 -25.19 -1.25
CA LEU A 94 2.64 -24.23 -0.43
C LEU A 94 1.23 -24.74 -0.13
N ASN A 95 0.80 -24.60 1.12
CA ASN A 95 -0.55 -24.89 1.57
C ASN A 95 -1.31 -23.59 1.82
N ALA A 96 -2.24 -23.26 0.91
CA ALA A 96 -3.08 -22.08 0.99
C ALA A 96 -4.11 -22.08 2.15
N SER A 97 -3.99 -22.96 3.14
CA SER A 97 -4.74 -22.86 4.42
C SER A 97 -3.86 -22.46 5.60
N TYR A 98 -2.53 -22.50 5.44
CA TYR A 98 -1.56 -22.09 6.45
C TYR A 98 -0.66 -20.94 5.97
N ASP A 99 -0.38 -20.90 4.67
CA ASP A 99 0.58 -19.99 4.05
C ASP A 99 -0.08 -18.75 3.40
N ILE A 100 -1.38 -18.55 3.61
CA ILE A 100 -2.12 -17.33 3.23
C ILE A 100 -2.73 -16.64 4.45
#